data_AF-A0A4Y2X716-F1
#
_entry.id   AF-A0A4Y2X716-F1
#
_cell.length_a   1.000
_cell.length_b   1.000
_cell.length_c   1.000
_cell.angle_alpha   90.00
_cell.angle_beta   90.00
_cell.angle_gamma   90.00
#
_symmetry.space_group_name_H-M   'P 1'
#
loop_
_entity.id
_entity.type
_entity.pdbx_description
1 polymer ?
#
loop_
_entity_poly.entity_id
_entity_poly.type
_entity_poly.pdbx_seq_one_letter_code
_entity_poly.pdbx_strand_id
1 'polypeptide(L)'
;MCFNCSDFFHSARNCKCKPRCIKCNGTHETRMCSIKTKIENPVCINCKENGHLASWKGCPKYPVIKNYTPPTYAQKLKSNLPKPNNVPTSHNIKPSQPIENETYDKFERNMNALKIINEAFSKFPNLIEISEKIKLAKTDMEIVGLLLKIFNN
;
A
#
# COMPACT_ATOMS: atom_id res chain seq x y z
N MET A 1 -7.93 -13.23 4.90
CA MET A 1 -7.97 -13.54 6.34
C MET A 1 -9.32 -13.12 6.87
N CYS A 2 -9.96 -13.97 7.66
CA CYS A 2 -11.27 -13.72 8.24
C CYS A 2 -11.13 -12.88 9.52
N PHE A 3 -11.78 -11.73 9.61
CA PHE A 3 -11.71 -10.88 10.82
C PHE A 3 -12.50 -11.42 12.02
N ASN A 4 -13.36 -12.42 11.80
CA ASN A 4 -14.13 -13.07 12.86
C ASN A 4 -13.28 -14.13 13.59
N CYS A 5 -12.78 -15.15 12.88
CA CYS A 5 -12.00 -16.24 13.48
C CYS A 5 -10.48 -16.15 13.27
N SER A 6 -10.00 -15.14 12.54
CA SER A 6 -8.58 -14.96 12.21
C SER A 6 -7.94 -16.10 11.40
N ASP A 7 -8.76 -16.95 10.75
CA ASP A 7 -8.31 -17.97 9.81
C ASP A 7 -8.19 -17.46 8.37
N PHE A 8 -7.59 -18.29 7.52
CA PHE A 8 -7.41 -18.02 6.11
C PHE A 8 -8.53 -18.61 5.24
N PHE A 9 -8.50 -18.30 3.93
CA PHE A 9 -9.38 -18.86 2.89
C PHE A 9 -10.86 -18.46 2.89
N HIS A 10 -11.32 -17.61 3.80
CA HIS A 10 -12.69 -17.09 3.77
C HIS A 10 -12.81 -15.66 4.32
N SER A 11 -13.96 -15.03 4.08
CA SER A 11 -14.30 -13.69 4.57
C SER A 11 -15.15 -13.75 5.85
N ALA A 12 -15.14 -12.68 6.62
CA ALA A 12 -15.91 -12.60 7.88
C ALA A 12 -17.43 -12.73 7.68
N ARG A 13 -17.95 -12.27 6.54
CA ARG A 13 -19.39 -12.23 6.25
C ARG A 13 -20.05 -13.61 6.23
N ASN A 14 -19.33 -14.64 5.81
CA ASN A 14 -19.83 -16.01 5.70
C ASN A 14 -19.15 -16.97 6.70
N CYS A 15 -18.51 -16.41 7.73
CA CYS A 15 -17.78 -17.18 8.72
C CYS A 15 -18.75 -17.78 9.74
N LYS A 16 -18.73 -19.12 9.88
CA LYS A 16 -19.49 -19.87 10.90
C LYS A 16 -18.63 -20.26 12.11
N CYS A 17 -17.35 -19.87 12.11
CA CYS A 17 -16.42 -20.18 13.18
C CYS A 17 -16.65 -19.27 14.40
N LYS A 18 -16.23 -19.74 15.58
CA LYS A 18 -16.25 -18.93 16.80
C LYS A 18 -15.32 -17.71 16.64
N PRO A 19 -15.70 -16.53 17.16
CA PRO A 19 -14.84 -15.36 17.12
C PRO A 19 -13.53 -15.61 17.85
N ARG A 20 -12.43 -15.15 17.26
CA ARG A 20 -11.08 -15.27 17.81
C ARG A 20 -10.31 -13.98 17.55
N CYS A 21 -9.85 -13.37 18.64
CA CYS A 21 -9.09 -12.13 18.59
C CYS A 21 -7.66 -12.38 18.11
N ILE A 22 -7.22 -11.64 17.08
CA ILE A 22 -5.85 -11.75 16.55
C ILE A 22 -4.78 -11.24 17.53
N LYS A 23 -5.15 -10.36 18.47
CA LYS A 23 -4.25 -9.71 19.41
C LYS A 23 -3.91 -10.58 20.63
N CYS A 24 -4.95 -11.21 21.21
CA CYS A 24 -4.84 -11.92 22.49
C CYS A 24 -5.32 -13.38 22.44
N ASN A 25 -5.74 -13.88 21.27
CA ASN A 25 -6.31 -15.21 21.10
C ASN A 25 -7.60 -15.47 21.91
N GLY A 26 -8.27 -14.43 22.41
CA GLY A 26 -9.53 -14.54 23.17
C GLY A 26 -10.74 -14.86 22.28
N THR A 27 -11.83 -15.34 22.89
CA THR A 27 -13.09 -15.76 22.23
C THR A 27 -14.01 -14.60 21.85
N HIS A 28 -13.43 -13.47 21.46
CA HIS A 28 -14.14 -12.24 21.09
C HIS A 28 -13.58 -11.69 19.78
N GLU A 29 -14.34 -10.83 19.12
CA GLU A 29 -13.89 -10.15 17.92
C GLU A 29 -12.79 -9.13 18.23
N THR A 30 -11.84 -8.94 17.32
CA THR A 30 -10.71 -8.02 17.52
C THR A 30 -11.12 -6.60 17.91
N ARG A 31 -12.30 -6.13 17.48
CA ARG A 31 -12.87 -4.82 17.84
C ARG A 31 -13.27 -4.68 19.31
N MET A 32 -13.63 -5.79 19.97
CA MET A 32 -14.03 -5.84 21.38
C MET A 32 -12.84 -6.14 22.32
N CYS A 33 -11.62 -6.17 21.78
CA CYS A 33 -10.45 -6.49 22.58
C CYS A 33 -10.05 -5.31 23.47
N SER A 34 -9.74 -5.61 24.74
CA SER A 34 -9.22 -4.65 25.71
C SER A 34 -7.87 -4.06 25.29
N ILE A 35 -7.09 -4.79 24.48
CA ILE A 35 -5.80 -4.33 23.97
C ILE A 35 -6.02 -3.37 22.80
N LYS A 36 -5.94 -2.07 23.08
CA LYS A 36 -6.02 -0.99 22.08
C LYS A 36 -4.65 -0.43 21.67
N THR A 37 -3.63 -0.68 22.48
CA THR A 37 -2.25 -0.21 22.28
C THR A 37 -1.42 -1.20 21.48
N LYS A 38 -0.22 -0.76 21.04
CA LYS A 38 0.76 -1.62 20.36
C LYS A 38 1.25 -2.70 21.32
N ILE A 39 1.22 -3.95 20.87
CA ILE A 39 1.81 -5.08 21.59
C ILE A 39 3.30 -5.15 21.20
N GLU A 40 4.19 -5.14 22.18
CA GLU A 40 5.64 -5.14 21.95
C GLU A 40 6.12 -6.48 21.36
N ASN A 41 5.65 -7.60 21.92
CA ASN A 41 5.95 -8.95 21.46
C ASN A 41 4.67 -9.70 21.11
N PRO A 42 4.04 -9.42 19.94
CA PRO A 42 2.85 -10.13 19.52
C PRO A 42 3.18 -11.59 19.21
N VAL A 43 2.26 -12.49 19.57
CA VAL A 43 2.36 -13.91 19.22
C VAL A 43 1.38 -14.20 18.10
N CYS A 44 1.88 -14.85 17.05
CA CYS A 44 1.06 -15.26 15.93
C CYS A 44 0.19 -16.45 16.32
N ILE A 45 -1.13 -16.29 16.32
CA ILE A 45 -2.07 -17.38 16.63
C ILE A 45 -2.02 -18.57 15.66
N ASN A 46 -1.47 -18.37 14.45
CA ASN A 46 -1.43 -19.41 13.40
C ASN A 46 -0.12 -20.22 13.46
N CYS A 47 1.05 -19.57 13.49
CA CYS A 47 2.35 -20.26 13.58
C CYS A 47 2.89 -20.42 15.01
N LYS A 48 2.32 -19.72 16.00
CA LYS A 48 2.76 -19.69 17.41
C LYS A 48 4.15 -19.08 17.64
N GLU A 49 4.68 -18.36 16.65
CA GLU A 49 5.94 -17.63 16.79
C GLU A 49 5.70 -16.21 17.32
N ASN A 50 6.72 -15.66 17.99
CA ASN A 50 6.71 -14.33 18.55
C ASN A 50 7.21 -13.30 17.53
N GLY A 51 6.87 -12.03 17.73
CA GLY A 51 7.35 -10.90 16.92
C GLY A 51 6.42 -10.51 15.77
N HIS A 52 5.34 -11.25 15.51
CA HIS A 52 4.35 -10.86 14.51
C HIS A 52 2.93 -11.34 14.84
N LEU A 53 1.93 -10.66 14.27
CA LEU A 53 0.53 -11.06 14.31
C LEU A 53 0.21 -11.98 13.12
N ALA A 54 -0.85 -12.78 13.23
CA ALA A 54 -1.23 -13.71 12.18
C ALA A 54 -1.58 -13.07 10.81
N SER A 55 -1.87 -11.77 10.79
CA SER A 55 -2.12 -11.00 9.57
C SER A 55 -0.84 -10.64 8.80
N TRP A 56 0.33 -10.88 9.39
CA TRP A 56 1.60 -10.60 8.75
C TRP A 56 1.86 -11.57 7.60
N LYS A 57 2.08 -11.03 6.40
CA LYS A 57 2.30 -11.82 5.17
C LYS A 57 3.59 -12.64 5.17
N GLY A 58 4.55 -12.30 6.06
CA GLY A 58 5.80 -13.04 6.22
C GLY A 58 5.68 -14.28 7.11
N CYS A 59 4.50 -14.54 7.70
CA CYS A 59 4.30 -15.72 8.55
C CYS A 59 4.50 -17.00 7.71
N PRO A 60 5.23 -18.01 8.22
CA PRO A 60 5.48 -19.26 7.49
C PRO A 60 4.20 -20.04 7.16
N LYS A 61 3.13 -19.83 7.93
CA LYS A 61 1.79 -20.40 7.68
C LYS A 61 0.85 -19.48 6.92
N TYR A 62 1.33 -18.33 6.44
CA TYR A 62 0.50 -17.44 5.64
C TYR A 62 0.17 -18.14 4.30
N PRO A 63 -1.10 -18.14 3.86
CA PRO A 63 -1.52 -18.86 2.66
C PRO A 63 -0.83 -18.28 1.43
N VAL A 64 -0.04 -19.10 0.75
CA VAL A 64 0.53 -18.79 -0.56
C VAL A 64 -0.48 -19.23 -1.62
N ILE A 65 -1.24 -18.28 -2.16
CA ILE A 65 -2.12 -18.55 -3.29
C ILE A 65 -1.24 -18.70 -4.53
N LYS A 66 -1.00 -19.93 -4.95
CA LYS A 66 -0.38 -20.21 -6.25
C LYS A 66 -1.42 -19.95 -7.33
N ASN A 67 -1.32 -18.81 -8.00
CA ASN A 67 -2.10 -18.57 -9.20
C ASN A 67 -1.57 -19.52 -10.27
N TYR A 68 -2.27 -20.62 -10.53
CA TYR A 68 -2.05 -21.43 -11.72
C TYR A 68 -2.61 -20.66 -12.91
N THR A 69 -1.92 -19.60 -13.33
CA THR A 69 -2.14 -19.00 -14.63
C THR A 69 -1.53 -19.96 -15.66
N PRO A 70 -2.31 -20.52 -16.59
CA PRO A 70 -1.72 -21.30 -17.67
C PRO A 70 -0.67 -20.45 -18.39
N PRO A 71 0.47 -21.04 -18.77
CA PRO A 71 1.53 -20.27 -19.37
C PRO A 71 1.04 -19.61 -20.64
N THR A 72 1.31 -18.31 -20.78
CA THR A 72 0.96 -17.58 -21.99
C THR A 72 1.74 -18.13 -23.18
N TYR A 73 1.25 -17.88 -24.39
CA TYR A 73 1.91 -18.32 -25.62
C TYR A 73 3.40 -17.89 -25.67
N ALA A 74 3.70 -16.66 -25.24
CA ALA A 74 5.07 -16.14 -25.13
C ALA A 74 5.95 -16.92 -24.14
N GLN A 75 5.38 -17.43 -23.04
CA GLN A 75 6.12 -18.23 -22.05
C GLN A 75 6.47 -19.63 -22.57
N LYS A 76 5.60 -20.24 -23.38
CA LYS A 76 5.87 -21.53 -24.05
C LYS A 76 7.00 -21.44 -25.09
N LEU A 77 7.17 -20.27 -25.73
CA LEU A 77 8.28 -20.07 -26.67
C LEU A 77 9.64 -20.03 -25.97
N LYS A 78 9.71 -19.48 -24.74
CA LYS A 78 10.97 -19.40 -23.97
C LYS A 78 11.47 -20.75 -23.44
N SER A 79 10.61 -21.76 -23.27
CA SER A 79 11.02 -23.07 -22.77
C SER A 79 11.79 -23.93 -23.78
N ASN A 80 11.80 -23.54 -25.06
CA ASN A 80 12.50 -24.26 -26.13
C ASN A 80 13.92 -23.71 -26.42
N LEU A 81 14.39 -22.68 -25.71
CA LEU A 81 15.77 -22.21 -25.86
C LEU A 81 16.72 -23.06 -24.99
N PRO A 82 17.94 -23.38 -25.47
CA PRO A 82 18.93 -24.11 -24.68
C PRO A 82 19.25 -23.31 -23.41
N LYS A 83 19.06 -23.94 -22.25
CA LYS A 83 19.47 -23.37 -20.95
C LYS A 83 21.00 -23.44 -20.84
N PRO A 84 21.72 -22.35 -20.52
CA PRO A 84 23.11 -22.45 -20.09
C PRO A 84 23.19 -23.17 -18.73
N ASN A 85 24.22 -24.02 -18.59
CA ASN A 85 24.40 -24.95 -17.48
C ASN A 85 24.36 -24.31 -16.08
N ASN A 86 23.73 -25.03 -15.14
CA ASN A 86 23.57 -24.66 -13.74
C ASN A 86 24.92 -24.66 -12.99
N VAL A 87 25.23 -23.56 -12.30
CA VAL A 87 26.17 -23.52 -11.17
C VAL A 87 25.32 -23.43 -9.88
N PRO A 88 25.67 -24.08 -8.76
CA PRO A 88 24.87 -24.00 -7.53
C PRO A 88 25.07 -22.63 -6.88
N THR A 89 24.15 -21.70 -7.11
CA THR A 89 24.14 -20.39 -6.45
C THR A 89 23.27 -20.45 -5.20
N SER A 90 23.93 -20.34 -4.05
CA SER A 90 23.36 -20.06 -2.72
C SER A 90 22.27 -18.98 -2.81
N HIS A 91 21.14 -19.22 -2.14
CA HIS A 91 19.99 -18.32 -2.12
C HIS A 91 20.34 -16.94 -1.56
N ASN A 92 20.64 -16.00 -2.45
CA ASN A 92 20.35 -14.59 -2.28
C ASN A 92 19.47 -14.17 -3.46
N ILE A 93 18.15 -14.18 -3.25
CA ILE A 93 17.18 -13.72 -4.23
C ILE A 93 17.25 -12.20 -4.25
N LYS A 94 18.11 -11.64 -5.11
CA LYS A 94 17.98 -10.27 -5.61
C LYS A 94 17.08 -10.36 -6.85
N PRO A 95 15.91 -9.69 -6.90
CA PRO A 95 15.10 -9.67 -8.11
C PRO A 95 15.85 -8.83 -9.16
N SER A 96 16.42 -9.47 -10.17
CA SER A 96 16.82 -8.79 -11.41
C SER A 96 15.64 -8.85 -12.38
N GLN A 97 14.78 -7.84 -12.33
CA GLN A 97 13.74 -7.60 -13.32
C GLN A 97 14.23 -6.52 -14.28
N PRO A 98 14.33 -6.78 -15.61
CA PRO A 98 14.31 -5.70 -16.59
C PRO A 98 12.86 -5.20 -16.72
N ILE A 99 12.38 -4.47 -15.70
CA ILE A 99 11.10 -3.72 -15.69
C ILE A 99 11.28 -2.29 -15.09
N GLU A 100 12.46 -1.93 -14.60
CA GLU A 100 12.59 -0.78 -13.69
C GLU A 100 12.87 0.59 -14.32
N ASN A 101 13.13 0.71 -15.63
CA ASN A 101 13.38 2.03 -16.22
C ASN A 101 12.08 2.84 -16.37
N GLU A 102 11.03 2.29 -17.02
CA GLU A 102 9.76 3.02 -17.17
C GLU A 102 9.07 3.32 -15.84
N THR A 103 9.22 2.43 -14.86
CA THR A 103 8.57 2.58 -13.54
C THR A 103 9.30 3.61 -12.69
N TYR A 104 10.63 3.63 -12.73
CA TYR A 104 11.44 4.65 -12.05
C TYR A 104 11.27 6.02 -12.70
N ASP A 105 11.32 6.11 -14.03
CA ASP A 105 11.12 7.35 -14.77
C ASP A 105 9.71 7.93 -14.52
N LYS A 106 8.70 7.08 -14.37
CA LYS A 106 7.35 7.51 -13.99
C LYS A 106 7.29 7.99 -12.54
N PHE A 107 7.96 7.28 -11.63
CA PHE A 107 8.05 7.69 -10.23
C PHE A 107 8.76 9.04 -10.07
N GLU A 108 9.88 9.23 -10.76
CA GLU A 108 10.66 10.47 -10.74
C GLU A 108 9.88 11.65 -11.33
N ARG A 109 9.18 11.44 -12.45
CA ARG A 109 8.27 12.46 -13.01
C ARG A 109 7.18 12.85 -12.02
N ASN A 110 6.55 11.88 -11.36
CA ASN A 110 5.52 12.16 -10.36
C ASN A 110 6.08 12.90 -9.15
N MET A 111 7.28 12.53 -8.68
CA MET A 111 7.93 13.20 -7.55
C MET A 111 8.32 14.64 -7.89
N ASN A 112 8.85 14.87 -9.09
CA ASN A 112 9.13 16.21 -9.59
C ASN A 112 7.84 17.05 -9.70
N ALA A 113 6.73 16.48 -10.16
CA ALA A 113 5.44 17.17 -10.17
C ALA A 113 4.99 17.59 -8.75
N LEU A 114 5.14 16.71 -7.75
CA LEU A 114 4.83 17.04 -6.35
C LEU A 114 5.72 18.16 -5.81
N LYS A 115 7.02 18.16 -6.15
CA LYS A 115 7.95 19.21 -5.76
C LYS A 115 7.54 20.57 -6.32
N ILE A 116 7.17 20.63 -7.61
CA ILE A 116 6.68 21.84 -8.27
C ILE A 116 5.42 22.37 -7.58
N ILE A 117 4.47 21.49 -7.25
CA ILE A 117 3.24 21.87 -6.56
C ILE A 117 3.56 22.47 -5.18
N ASN A 118 4.44 21.84 -4.42
CA ASN A 118 4.84 22.32 -3.09
C ASN A 118 5.57 23.66 -3.15
N GLU A 119 6.41 23.86 -4.15
CA GLU A 119 7.08 25.14 -4.40
C GLU A 119 6.09 26.25 -4.77
N ALA A 120 5.09 25.94 -5.61
CA ALA A 120 4.04 26.89 -5.96
C ALA A 120 3.22 27.34 -4.73
N PHE A 121 2.86 26.41 -3.84
CA PHE A 121 2.17 26.76 -2.59
C PHE A 121 3.05 27.55 -1.62
N SER A 122 4.36 27.30 -1.63
CA SER A 122 5.32 28.08 -0.83
C SER A 122 5.42 29.52 -1.36
N LYS A 123 5.37 29.70 -2.67
CA LYS A 123 5.44 31.01 -3.32
C LYS A 123 4.13 31.80 -3.20
N PHE A 124 2.99 31.11 -3.17
CA PHE A 124 1.66 31.71 -3.12
C PHE A 124 0.78 31.07 -2.03
N PRO A 125 1.07 31.35 -0.74
CA PRO A 125 0.34 30.72 0.37
C PRO A 125 -1.16 31.09 0.37
N ASN A 126 -1.50 32.29 -0.10
CA ASN A 126 -2.87 32.81 -0.11
C ASN A 126 -3.68 32.42 -1.36
N LEU A 127 -3.11 31.60 -2.26
CA LEU A 127 -3.73 31.30 -3.57
C LEU A 127 -5.10 30.62 -3.43
N ILE A 128 -5.23 29.66 -2.52
CA ILE A 128 -6.49 28.93 -2.31
C ILE A 128 -7.56 29.87 -1.77
N GLU A 129 -7.25 30.63 -0.72
CA GLU A 129 -8.19 31.57 -0.10
C GLU A 129 -8.67 32.64 -1.09
N ILE A 130 -7.75 33.20 -1.89
CA ILE A 130 -8.10 34.20 -2.89
C ILE A 130 -8.97 33.58 -4.00
N SER A 131 -8.69 32.34 -4.42
CA SER A 131 -9.50 31.65 -5.43
C SER A 131 -10.95 31.44 -4.98
N GLU A 132 -11.19 31.24 -3.69
CA GLU A 132 -12.54 31.13 -3.12
C GLU A 132 -13.23 32.49 -3.06
N LYS A 133 -12.52 33.54 -2.66
CA LYS A 133 -13.07 34.90 -2.62
C LYS A 133 -13.44 35.42 -4.01
N ILE A 134 -12.70 35.07 -5.05
CA ILE A 134 -13.00 35.45 -6.44
C ILE A 134 -14.36 34.87 -6.87
N LYS A 135 -14.72 33.65 -6.44
CA LYS A 135 -16.03 33.05 -6.77
C LYS A 135 -17.21 33.82 -6.17
N LEU A 136 -16.98 34.58 -5.11
CA LEU A 136 -17.99 35.35 -4.38
C LEU A 136 -18.00 36.84 -4.78
N ALA A 137 -17.00 37.28 -5.54
CA ALA A 137 -16.89 38.67 -5.98
C ALA A 137 -18.03 39.00 -6.96
N LYS A 138 -18.59 40.20 -6.82
CA LYS A 138 -19.73 40.66 -7.63
C LYS A 138 -19.32 41.66 -8.70
N THR A 139 -18.14 42.25 -8.55
CA THR A 139 -17.64 43.30 -9.45
C THR A 139 -16.25 42.97 -9.97
N ASP A 140 -15.95 43.42 -11.19
CA ASP A 140 -14.65 43.19 -11.82
C ASP A 140 -13.51 43.88 -11.05
N MET A 141 -13.79 45.01 -10.40
CA MET A 141 -12.81 45.72 -9.57
C MET A 141 -12.42 44.93 -8.31
N GLU A 142 -13.37 44.22 -7.68
CA GLU A 142 -13.06 43.31 -6.56
C GLU A 142 -12.20 42.14 -7.03
N ILE A 143 -12.47 41.58 -8.20
CA ILE A 143 -11.70 40.49 -8.79
C ILE A 143 -10.26 40.95 -9.06
N VAL A 144 -10.06 42.10 -9.70
CA VAL A 144 -8.73 42.66 -9.97
C VAL A 144 -7.95 42.92 -8.67
N GLY A 145 -8.61 43.49 -7.66
CA GLY A 145 -8.00 43.71 -6.34
C GLY A 145 -7.58 42.42 -5.63
N LEU A 146 -8.38 41.35 -5.76
CA LEU A 146 -8.06 40.03 -5.23
C LEU A 146 -6.90 39.37 -5.99
N LEU A 147 -6.85 39.49 -7.32
CA LEU A 147 -5.76 38.96 -8.14
C LEU A 147 -4.41 39.62 -7.82
N LEU A 148 -4.38 40.93 -7.58
CA LEU A 148 -3.15 41.64 -7.20
C LEU A 148 -2.58 41.15 -5.86
N LYS A 149 -3.44 40.73 -4.92
CA LYS A 149 -3.03 40.18 -3.62
C LYS A 149 -2.36 38.80 -3.72
N ILE A 150 -2.48 38.11 -4.85
CA ILE A 150 -1.77 36.83 -5.07
C ILE A 150 -0.27 37.09 -5.24
N PHE A 151 0.09 38.19 -5.93
CA PHE A 151 1.47 38.48 -6.29
C PHE A 151 2.19 39.40 -5.30
N ASN A 152 1.42 40.18 -4.54
CA ASN A 152 1.94 41.08 -3.52
C ASN A 152 1.79 40.42 -2.14
N ASN A 153 2.80 39.65 -1.74
CA ASN A 153 2.94 39.15 -0.37
C ASN A 153 3.94 40.02 0.39
#